data_AF-A0A0R1YYI3-F1
#
_entry.id   AF-A0A0R1YYI3-F1
#
_cell.length_a   1.000
_cell.length_b   1.000
_cell.length_c   1.000
_cell.angle_alpha   90.00
_cell.angle_beta   90.00
_cell.angle_gamma   90.00
#
_symmetry.space_group_name_H-M   'P 1'
#
loop_
_entity.id
_entity.type
_entity.pdbx_description
1 polymer ?
#
loop_
_entity_poly.entity_id
_entity_poly.type
_entity_poly.pdbx_seq_one_letter_code
_entity_poly.pdbx_strand_id
1 'polypeptide(L)'
;MKQLIKVVLWVISGLIVMVGGYAAYVFLTYHRIPDNVKLKPHNQNQQVLKANHLYKAMTFNIGYAAYPDNYSFFMDGGKYSRAFSRQSVMADLAGIHRAVKQEDPTLMFFQEVDTNGDRSYHVNEVSWLENRMANYSSVYAQNYDSAYLFYPLNRPIGRAKSGLLTLAKAKITDSTRYQLPIDTDFNKFMDLDRAISVSHIPVSNGKRLAVINLHLSAFTKNAKVRKAQINKLFAKMTSERQAGNYVMVAGDYNHDMLGNSPEVFKTTRKRMNWTHPFPANQLPTGFRIAKQGLAEKKIPSVRANGTPYYPGKTYTSLIDGFLLSDNIQVKRVHVKSLGFKNSDHNPEVLEFELK
;
A
#
# COMPACT_ATOMS: atom_id res chain seq x y z
N MET A 1 44.24 -9.14 36.15
CA MET A 1 42.81 -9.27 36.51
C MET A 1 42.10 -7.92 36.66
N LYS A 2 42.53 -6.99 37.54
CA LYS A 2 41.85 -5.69 37.76
C LYS A 2 41.78 -4.77 36.52
N GLN A 3 42.83 -4.72 35.70
CA GLN A 3 42.83 -3.92 34.46
C GLN A 3 41.87 -4.48 33.40
N LEU A 4 41.82 -5.81 33.23
CA LEU A 4 40.90 -6.47 32.32
C LEU A 4 39.43 -6.20 32.70
N ILE A 5 39.09 -6.28 34.00
CA ILE A 5 37.75 -5.96 34.50
C ILE A 5 37.38 -4.50 34.18
N LYS A 6 38.31 -3.55 34.38
CA LYS A 6 38.07 -2.13 34.03
C LYS A 6 37.79 -1.96 32.53
N VAL A 7 38.57 -2.60 31.66
CA VAL A 7 38.37 -2.55 30.21
C VAL A 7 36.99 -3.12 29.83
N VAL A 8 36.63 -4.29 30.37
CA VAL A 8 35.31 -4.89 30.12
C VAL A 8 34.18 -3.98 30.58
N LEU A 9 34.30 -3.36 31.76
CA LEU A 9 33.31 -2.41 32.25
C LEU A 9 33.19 -1.19 31.34
N TRP A 10 34.30 -0.61 30.87
CA TRP A 10 34.26 0.50 29.91
C TRP A 10 33.58 0.13 28.60
N VAL A 11 33.84 -1.06 28.07
CA VAL A 11 33.18 -1.55 26.85
C VAL A 11 31.68 -1.72 27.07
N ILE A 12 31.28 -2.33 28.19
CA ILE A 12 29.87 -2.51 28.54
C ILE A 12 29.18 -1.16 28.73
N SER A 13 29.79 -0.23 29.46
CA SER A 13 29.27 1.13 29.65
C SER A 13 29.11 1.86 28.31
N GLY A 14 30.09 1.76 27.42
CA GLY A 14 30.00 2.33 26.08
C GLY A 14 28.84 1.75 25.27
N LEU A 15 28.64 0.43 25.34
CA LEU A 15 27.52 -0.25 24.67
C LEU A 15 26.16 0.19 25.25
N ILE A 16 26.06 0.33 26.57
CA ILE A 16 24.84 0.81 27.24
C ILE A 16 24.51 2.24 26.81
N VAL A 17 25.51 3.13 26.77
CA VAL A 17 25.31 4.52 26.31
C VAL A 17 24.88 4.56 24.84
N MET A 18 25.47 3.72 23.99
CA MET A 18 25.10 3.63 22.57
C MET A 18 23.66 3.14 22.39
N VAL A 19 23.27 2.05 23.07
CA VAL A 19 21.91 1.49 23.00
C VAL A 19 20.89 2.46 23.60
N GLY A 20 21.20 3.05 24.75
CA GLY A 20 20.37 4.06 25.40
C GLY A 20 20.19 5.31 24.55
N GLY A 21 21.26 5.78 23.91
CA GLY A 21 21.23 6.91 22.98
C GLY A 21 20.39 6.63 21.74
N TYR A 22 20.50 5.44 21.15
CA TYR A 22 19.64 5.03 20.03
C TYR A 22 18.17 4.90 20.44
N ALA A 23 17.88 4.31 21.60
CA ALA A 23 16.53 4.23 22.13
C ALA A 23 15.92 5.63 22.37
N ALA A 24 16.70 6.55 22.94
CA ALA A 24 16.31 7.94 23.09
C ALA A 24 16.05 8.61 21.74
N TYR A 25 16.91 8.40 20.74
CA TYR A 25 16.70 8.90 19.37
C TYR A 25 15.38 8.42 18.76
N VAL A 26 15.09 7.11 18.82
CA VAL A 26 13.84 6.54 18.30
C VAL A 26 12.63 7.13 19.04
N PHE A 27 12.73 7.29 20.36
CA PHE A 27 11.64 7.85 21.15
C PHE A 27 11.40 9.34 20.85
N LEU A 28 12.46 10.13 20.77
CA LEU A 28 12.40 11.58 20.54
C LEU A 28 11.98 11.94 19.10
N THR A 29 12.26 11.05 18.14
CA THR A 29 11.86 11.25 16.73
C THR A 29 10.48 10.66 16.41
N TYR A 30 9.90 9.89 17.33
CA TYR A 30 8.58 9.31 17.15
C TYR A 30 7.51 10.41 17.14
N HIS A 31 6.84 10.54 16.01
CA HIS A 31 5.68 11.38 15.84
C HIS A 31 4.71 10.70 14.87
N ARG A 32 3.44 11.11 14.91
CA ARG A 32 2.40 10.63 13.99
C ARG A 32 1.74 11.80 13.33
N ILE A 33 1.39 11.64 12.05
CA ILE A 33 0.55 12.61 11.38
C ILE A 33 -0.86 12.52 11.99
N PRO A 34 -1.47 13.66 12.37
CA PRO A 34 -2.81 13.69 12.91
C PRO A 34 -3.85 12.99 12.02
N ASP A 35 -4.97 12.58 12.63
CA ASP A 35 -6.14 12.14 11.89
C ASP A 35 -6.83 13.32 11.17
N ASN A 36 -7.62 13.02 10.14
CA ASN A 36 -8.46 13.98 9.42
C ASN A 36 -7.70 15.19 8.83
N VAL A 37 -6.51 14.94 8.27
CA VAL A 37 -5.68 15.98 7.68
C VAL A 37 -6.15 16.29 6.26
N LYS A 38 -6.49 17.54 5.98
CA LYS A 38 -6.81 18.00 4.62
C LYS A 38 -5.58 17.93 3.73
N LEU A 39 -5.74 17.32 2.58
CA LEU A 39 -4.71 17.21 1.55
C LEU A 39 -5.06 18.15 0.42
N LYS A 40 -4.04 18.79 -0.17
CA LYS A 40 -4.21 19.68 -1.32
C LYS A 40 -4.10 18.86 -2.62
N PRO A 41 -5.16 18.73 -3.43
CA PRO A 41 -5.04 18.12 -4.73
C PRO A 41 -4.29 19.04 -5.70
N HIS A 42 -3.44 18.46 -6.53
CA HIS A 42 -2.76 19.13 -7.63
C HIS A 42 -3.51 18.80 -8.91
N ASN A 43 -4.45 19.66 -9.31
CA ASN A 43 -5.30 19.39 -10.47
C ASN A 43 -4.63 19.82 -11.78
N GLN A 44 -4.19 18.85 -12.58
CA GLN A 44 -3.76 19.06 -13.98
C GLN A 44 -4.88 18.75 -14.98
N ASN A 45 -5.99 18.17 -14.49
CA ASN A 45 -7.13 17.81 -15.30
C ASN A 45 -8.42 18.34 -14.65
N GLN A 46 -9.26 19.04 -15.42
CA GLN A 46 -10.51 19.65 -14.95
C GLN A 46 -11.75 18.83 -15.34
N GLN A 47 -11.59 17.67 -15.98
CA GLN A 47 -12.71 16.84 -16.42
C GLN A 47 -13.57 16.39 -15.23
N VAL A 48 -14.87 16.37 -15.48
CA VAL A 48 -15.90 15.82 -14.59
C VAL A 48 -16.28 14.45 -15.13
N LEU A 49 -16.41 13.44 -14.26
CA LEU A 49 -16.85 12.12 -14.69
C LEU A 49 -18.33 12.14 -15.10
N LYS A 50 -18.77 11.16 -15.87
CA LYS A 50 -20.13 11.04 -16.38
C LYS A 50 -20.75 9.74 -15.88
N ALA A 51 -22.04 9.77 -15.57
CA ALA A 51 -22.79 8.54 -15.35
C ALA A 51 -22.89 7.74 -16.66
N ASN A 52 -23.02 6.42 -16.54
CA ASN A 52 -23.16 5.47 -17.65
C ASN A 52 -22.04 5.57 -18.71
N HIS A 53 -20.85 5.99 -18.30
CA HIS A 53 -19.65 5.98 -19.13
C HIS A 53 -18.65 4.96 -18.60
N LEU A 54 -18.01 4.22 -19.52
CA LEU A 54 -17.02 3.21 -19.20
C LEU A 54 -15.71 3.87 -18.79
N TYR A 55 -15.27 3.59 -17.56
CA TYR A 55 -14.00 4.02 -17.01
C TYR A 55 -13.11 2.84 -16.68
N LYS A 56 -11.81 3.11 -16.55
CA LYS A 56 -10.84 2.15 -16.04
C LYS A 56 -10.17 2.68 -14.77
N ALA A 57 -10.08 1.86 -13.74
CA ALA A 57 -9.32 2.10 -12.52
C ALA A 57 -8.22 1.05 -12.38
N MET A 58 -7.10 1.43 -11.75
CA MET A 58 -6.00 0.52 -11.44
C MET A 58 -5.52 0.76 -10.01
N THR A 59 -5.30 -0.31 -9.26
CA THR A 59 -4.54 -0.27 -8.00
C THR A 59 -3.22 -1.00 -8.15
N PHE A 60 -2.14 -0.44 -7.59
CA PHE A 60 -0.81 -1.01 -7.68
C PHE A 60 0.03 -0.63 -6.46
N ASN A 61 0.25 -1.57 -5.55
CA ASN A 61 1.35 -1.47 -4.59
C ASN A 61 2.67 -1.63 -5.36
N ILE A 62 3.52 -0.60 -5.37
CA ILE A 62 4.73 -0.60 -6.19
C ILE A 62 5.96 -1.14 -5.46
N GLY A 63 5.82 -1.61 -4.22
CA GLY A 63 6.93 -2.18 -3.45
C GLY A 63 8.11 -1.22 -3.30
N TYR A 64 7.87 0.09 -3.22
CA TYR A 64 8.90 1.15 -3.23
C TYR A 64 9.85 1.09 -4.45
N ALA A 65 9.37 0.50 -5.56
CA ALA A 65 10.18 0.12 -6.71
C ALA A 65 11.50 -0.57 -6.31
N ALA A 66 11.45 -1.38 -5.25
CA ALA A 66 12.62 -1.97 -4.61
C ALA A 66 12.59 -3.49 -4.60
N TYR A 67 11.43 -4.10 -4.90
CA TYR A 67 11.18 -5.53 -4.75
C TYR A 67 10.90 -6.24 -6.10
N PRO A 68 11.82 -6.21 -7.08
CA PRO A 68 11.66 -6.98 -8.31
C PRO A 68 11.63 -8.49 -8.04
N ASP A 69 11.37 -9.28 -9.08
CA ASP A 69 11.18 -10.73 -9.02
C ASP A 69 12.39 -11.47 -8.43
N ASN A 70 13.60 -10.99 -8.69
CA ASN A 70 14.85 -11.55 -8.15
C ASN A 70 15.20 -11.08 -6.71
N TYR A 71 14.38 -10.24 -6.09
CA TYR A 71 14.60 -9.71 -4.75
C TYR A 71 14.16 -10.69 -3.65
N SER A 72 14.79 -10.58 -2.48
CA SER A 72 14.33 -11.24 -1.25
C SER A 72 14.52 -10.36 -0.01
N PHE A 73 13.44 -10.11 0.72
CA PHE A 73 13.38 -9.24 1.88
C PHE A 73 13.81 -9.95 3.16
N PHE A 74 14.73 -9.33 3.90
CA PHE A 74 15.36 -9.96 5.07
C PHE A 74 14.40 -10.23 6.23
N MET A 75 13.38 -9.39 6.47
CA MET A 75 12.42 -9.64 7.55
C MET A 75 11.53 -10.86 7.26
N ASP A 76 11.42 -11.25 5.99
CA ASP A 76 10.72 -12.45 5.54
C ASP A 76 11.68 -13.66 5.40
N GLY A 77 12.92 -13.56 5.89
CA GLY A 77 13.95 -14.60 5.81
C GLY A 77 14.86 -14.50 4.58
N GLY A 78 14.76 -13.42 3.81
CA GLY A 78 15.61 -13.12 2.66
C GLY A 78 16.93 -12.44 3.01
N LYS A 79 17.49 -11.71 2.03
CA LYS A 79 18.86 -11.16 2.13
C LYS A 79 18.93 -9.64 2.27
N TYR A 80 18.00 -8.92 1.66
CA TYR A 80 18.13 -7.48 1.43
C TYR A 80 17.15 -6.67 2.27
N SER A 81 17.57 -5.49 2.69
CA SER A 81 16.80 -4.51 3.49
C SER A 81 16.47 -3.22 2.73
N ARG A 82 17.11 -3.03 1.58
CA ARG A 82 17.00 -1.87 0.67
C ARG A 82 17.04 -2.40 -0.76
N ALA A 83 16.59 -1.60 -1.72
CA ALA A 83 16.75 -1.90 -3.14
C ALA A 83 18.22 -2.22 -3.49
N PHE A 84 18.49 -2.77 -4.67
CA PHE A 84 19.87 -3.09 -5.05
C PHE A 84 20.74 -1.84 -5.26
N SER A 85 20.15 -0.78 -5.82
CA SER A 85 20.81 0.50 -6.05
C SER A 85 19.78 1.56 -6.41
N ARG A 86 20.19 2.84 -6.47
CA ARG A 86 19.37 3.89 -7.07
C ARG A 86 18.99 3.58 -8.53
N GLN A 87 19.89 2.96 -9.29
CA GLN A 87 19.64 2.61 -10.69
C GLN A 87 18.57 1.52 -10.83
N SER A 88 18.55 0.54 -9.93
CA SER A 88 17.49 -0.49 -9.93
C SER A 88 16.12 0.13 -9.64
N VAL A 89 16.03 1.02 -8.64
CA VAL A 89 14.79 1.75 -8.33
C VAL A 89 14.26 2.52 -9.55
N MET A 90 15.13 3.25 -10.24
CA MET A 90 14.74 3.99 -11.45
C MET A 90 14.31 3.07 -12.60
N ALA A 91 14.94 1.89 -12.74
CA ALA A 91 14.57 0.90 -13.75
C ALA A 91 13.21 0.24 -13.44
N ASP A 92 12.96 -0.07 -12.17
CA ASP A 92 11.71 -0.64 -11.69
C ASP A 92 10.55 0.36 -11.83
N LEU A 93 10.74 1.62 -11.43
CA LEU A 93 9.79 2.70 -11.69
C LEU A 93 9.46 2.84 -13.19
N ALA A 94 10.47 2.74 -14.07
CA ALA A 94 10.25 2.79 -15.50
C ALA A 94 9.41 1.59 -16.00
N GLY A 95 9.62 0.40 -15.44
CA GLY A 95 8.80 -0.78 -15.70
C GLY A 95 7.36 -0.62 -15.24
N ILE A 96 7.16 -0.18 -13.99
CA ILE A 96 5.86 0.16 -13.41
C ILE A 96 5.11 1.16 -14.29
N HIS A 97 5.75 2.28 -14.65
CA HIS A 97 5.14 3.29 -15.51
C HIS A 97 4.73 2.75 -16.87
N ARG A 98 5.56 1.92 -17.53
CA ARG A 98 5.19 1.28 -18.79
C ARG A 98 3.95 0.40 -18.64
N ALA A 99 3.88 -0.41 -17.58
CA ALA A 99 2.75 -1.29 -17.32
C ALA A 99 1.44 -0.52 -17.09
N VAL A 100 1.51 0.58 -16.32
CA VAL A 100 0.38 1.48 -16.06
C VAL A 100 -0.06 2.20 -17.33
N LYS A 101 0.89 2.75 -18.10
CA LYS A 101 0.61 3.47 -19.35
C LYS A 101 -0.07 2.60 -20.40
N GLN A 102 0.27 1.30 -20.46
CA GLN A 102 -0.40 0.35 -21.36
C GLN A 102 -1.87 0.14 -21.01
N GLU A 103 -2.25 0.24 -19.73
CA GLU A 103 -3.65 0.15 -19.34
C GLU A 103 -4.40 1.47 -19.51
N ASP A 104 -3.69 2.60 -19.46
CA ASP A 104 -4.24 3.94 -19.58
C ASP A 104 -5.47 4.22 -18.68
N PRO A 105 -5.41 3.87 -17.38
CA PRO A 105 -6.56 3.99 -16.50
C PRO A 105 -6.96 5.46 -16.28
N THR A 106 -8.26 5.69 -16.10
CA THR A 106 -8.82 6.98 -15.67
C THR A 106 -8.42 7.29 -14.24
N LEU A 107 -8.39 6.28 -13.36
CA LEU A 107 -8.06 6.40 -11.94
C LEU A 107 -6.92 5.45 -11.57
N MET A 108 -5.93 5.93 -10.83
CA MET A 108 -4.80 5.13 -10.34
C MET A 108 -4.64 5.29 -8.84
N PHE A 109 -4.37 4.18 -8.16
CA PHE A 109 -4.15 4.10 -6.73
C PHE A 109 -2.84 3.38 -6.46
N PHE A 110 -1.80 4.13 -6.12
CA PHE A 110 -0.51 3.57 -5.76
C PHE A 110 -0.33 3.51 -4.25
N GLN A 111 0.27 2.41 -3.79
CA GLN A 111 0.71 2.21 -2.42
C GLN A 111 2.23 2.01 -2.40
N GLU A 112 2.85 2.23 -1.24
CA GLU A 112 4.30 2.07 -1.07
C GLU A 112 5.12 2.98 -1.99
N VAL A 113 4.73 4.25 -2.07
CA VAL A 113 5.40 5.27 -2.90
C VAL A 113 6.28 6.15 -2.03
N ASP A 114 7.60 5.93 -2.07
CA ASP A 114 8.55 6.70 -1.27
C ASP A 114 8.70 8.14 -1.79
N THR A 115 8.70 9.10 -0.87
CA THR A 115 9.13 10.49 -1.16
C THR A 115 10.60 10.69 -0.82
N ASN A 116 11.07 9.98 0.21
CA ASN A 116 12.45 9.99 0.66
C ASN A 116 12.70 8.78 1.58
N GLY A 117 13.42 7.77 1.11
CA GLY A 117 13.80 6.62 1.93
C GLY A 117 15.20 6.10 1.62
N ASP A 118 15.89 5.61 2.66
CA ASP A 118 17.17 4.93 2.50
C ASP A 118 17.00 3.66 1.64
N ARG A 119 15.87 2.95 1.79
CA ARG A 119 15.53 1.74 1.01
C ARG A 119 15.40 1.98 -0.50
N SER A 120 14.92 3.15 -0.88
CA SER A 120 14.71 3.60 -2.27
C SER A 120 15.83 4.51 -2.76
N TYR A 121 16.95 4.61 -2.02
CA TYR A 121 18.09 5.48 -2.33
C TYR A 121 17.70 6.95 -2.55
N HIS A 122 16.76 7.44 -1.74
CA HIS A 122 16.24 8.81 -1.80
C HIS A 122 15.68 9.17 -3.18
N VAL A 123 15.14 8.21 -3.93
CA VAL A 123 14.33 8.51 -5.10
C VAL A 123 12.99 9.04 -4.61
N ASN A 124 12.59 10.21 -5.10
CA ASN A 124 11.24 10.72 -4.86
C ASN A 124 10.31 10.14 -5.93
N GLU A 125 9.69 9.00 -5.60
CA GLU A 125 8.85 8.22 -6.50
C GLU A 125 7.55 8.95 -6.81
N VAL A 126 7.01 9.70 -5.84
CA VAL A 126 5.82 10.54 -6.03
C VAL A 126 6.07 11.56 -7.13
N SER A 127 7.11 12.38 -6.98
CA SER A 127 7.47 13.39 -7.98
C SER A 127 7.81 12.74 -9.33
N TRP A 128 8.49 11.59 -9.31
CA TRP A 128 8.84 10.87 -10.53
C TRP A 128 7.60 10.41 -11.31
N LEU A 129 6.58 9.89 -10.61
CA LEU A 129 5.31 9.43 -11.18
C LEU A 129 4.45 10.61 -11.64
N GLU A 130 4.29 11.65 -10.82
CA GLU A 130 3.53 12.87 -11.17
C GLU A 130 4.08 13.54 -12.43
N ASN A 131 5.40 13.66 -12.54
CA ASN A 131 6.04 14.26 -13.72
C ASN A 131 5.80 13.47 -15.01
N ARG A 132 5.67 12.14 -14.92
CA ARG A 132 5.43 11.26 -16.09
C ARG A 132 3.95 11.10 -16.42
N MET A 133 3.09 11.31 -15.44
CA MET A 133 1.63 11.34 -15.56
C MET A 133 1.11 12.78 -15.49
N ALA A 134 1.82 13.73 -16.11
CA ALA A 134 1.58 15.16 -15.95
C ALA A 134 0.18 15.64 -16.37
N ASN A 135 -0.57 14.85 -17.12
CA ASN A 135 -1.96 15.10 -17.51
C ASN A 135 -3.01 14.58 -16.51
N TYR A 136 -2.57 14.03 -15.38
CA TYR A 136 -3.42 13.57 -14.29
C TYR A 136 -3.42 14.57 -13.15
N SER A 137 -4.58 14.79 -12.55
CA SER A 137 -4.66 15.38 -11.22
C SER A 137 -4.09 14.40 -10.20
N SER A 138 -3.35 14.89 -9.22
CA SER A 138 -2.72 14.05 -8.20
C SER A 138 -3.09 14.48 -6.78
N VAL A 139 -3.02 13.52 -5.86
CA VAL A 139 -2.95 13.81 -4.43
C VAL A 139 -2.16 12.73 -3.71
N TYR A 140 -1.23 13.17 -2.88
CA TYR A 140 -0.39 12.31 -2.05
C TYR A 140 -0.83 12.37 -0.58
N ALA A 141 -0.89 11.20 0.05
CA ALA A 141 -1.18 11.04 1.47
C ALA A 141 -0.09 10.19 2.12
N GLN A 142 0.78 10.81 2.92
CA GLN A 142 1.79 10.08 3.68
C GLN A 142 1.12 9.10 4.65
N ASN A 143 1.52 7.83 4.61
CA ASN A 143 1.03 6.79 5.52
C ASN A 143 2.17 5.96 6.14
N TYR A 144 3.39 6.48 6.02
CA TYR A 144 4.62 5.89 6.52
C TYR A 144 5.58 7.03 6.86
N ASP A 145 5.96 7.13 8.12
CA ASP A 145 7.12 7.89 8.59
C ASP A 145 7.83 7.02 9.62
N SER A 146 9.08 6.66 9.35
CA SER A 146 9.88 5.83 10.25
C SER A 146 11.21 6.52 10.48
N ALA A 147 11.65 6.52 11.74
CA ALA A 147 13.01 6.89 12.12
C ALA A 147 14.04 5.95 11.46
N TYR A 148 15.32 6.24 11.62
CA TYR A 148 16.35 5.34 11.11
C TYR A 148 16.31 3.99 11.85
N LEU A 149 15.82 2.94 11.20
CA LEU A 149 15.80 1.60 11.76
C LEU A 149 17.16 0.93 11.58
N PHE A 150 17.93 0.86 12.67
CA PHE A 150 19.28 0.27 12.71
C PHE A 150 19.29 -1.27 12.73
N TYR A 151 18.50 -1.92 11.86
CA TYR A 151 18.45 -3.37 11.74
C TYR A 151 18.18 -3.81 10.29
N PRO A 152 18.88 -4.83 9.75
CA PRO A 152 20.00 -5.57 10.36
C PRO A 152 21.27 -4.71 10.49
N LEU A 153 22.17 -5.04 11.42
CA LEU A 153 23.31 -4.17 11.78
C LEU A 153 24.28 -3.89 10.62
N ASN A 154 24.44 -4.83 9.70
CA ASN A 154 25.36 -4.72 8.57
C ASN A 154 24.78 -3.95 7.37
N ARG A 155 23.45 -3.97 7.21
CA ARG A 155 22.72 -3.30 6.13
C ARG A 155 21.37 -2.84 6.68
N PRO A 156 21.31 -1.78 7.50
CA PRO A 156 20.06 -1.39 8.15
C PRO A 156 18.95 -1.02 7.16
N ILE A 157 17.67 -1.21 7.51
CA ILE A 157 16.54 -0.69 6.73
C ILE A 157 16.71 0.82 6.50
N GLY A 158 17.11 1.54 7.55
CA GLY A 158 17.25 2.99 7.52
C GLY A 158 15.93 3.73 7.74
N ARG A 159 15.91 5.01 7.38
CA ARG A 159 14.80 5.94 7.52
C ARG A 159 13.98 5.97 6.23
N ALA A 160 12.66 6.12 6.34
CA ALA A 160 11.82 6.28 5.15
C ALA A 160 10.55 7.10 5.40
N LYS A 161 10.13 7.83 4.37
CA LYS A 161 8.84 8.49 4.22
C LYS A 161 8.15 8.00 2.96
N SER A 162 6.94 7.48 3.11
CA SER A 162 6.17 6.84 2.06
C SER A 162 4.68 7.12 2.21
N GLY A 163 3.92 6.83 1.16
CA GLY A 163 2.52 7.14 1.16
C GLY A 163 1.70 6.49 0.06
N LEU A 164 0.49 7.01 -0.04
CA LEU A 164 -0.51 6.67 -1.03
C LEU A 164 -0.56 7.79 -2.07
N LEU A 165 -0.46 7.45 -3.35
CA LEU A 165 -0.60 8.39 -4.44
C LEU A 165 -1.85 8.04 -5.26
N THR A 166 -2.80 8.97 -5.32
CA THR A 166 -3.98 8.86 -6.17
C THR A 166 -3.82 9.77 -7.37
N LEU A 167 -3.95 9.22 -8.59
CA LEU A 167 -3.95 9.98 -9.84
C LEU A 167 -5.31 9.83 -10.54
N ALA A 168 -5.81 10.90 -11.15
CA ALA A 168 -7.06 10.89 -11.89
C ALA A 168 -6.99 11.72 -13.19
N LYS A 169 -7.51 11.19 -14.30
CA LYS A 169 -7.87 11.97 -15.50
C LYS A 169 -9.16 12.78 -15.27
N ALA A 170 -9.27 13.40 -14.10
CA ALA A 170 -10.44 14.15 -13.68
C ALA A 170 -10.04 15.14 -12.58
N LYS A 171 -10.91 16.10 -12.30
CA LYS A 171 -10.74 17.01 -11.18
C LYS A 171 -10.94 16.29 -9.85
N ILE A 172 -9.99 16.43 -8.94
CA ILE A 172 -10.15 16.06 -7.53
C ILE A 172 -10.56 17.33 -6.77
N THR A 173 -11.79 17.37 -6.26
CA THR A 173 -12.36 18.57 -5.62
C THR A 173 -11.83 18.79 -4.21
N ASP A 174 -11.65 17.72 -3.45
CA ASP A 174 -10.96 17.72 -2.17
C ASP A 174 -10.42 16.32 -1.86
N SER A 175 -9.51 16.28 -0.89
CA SER A 175 -8.95 15.03 -0.38
C SER A 175 -8.62 15.17 1.10
N THR A 176 -8.76 14.07 1.85
CA THR A 176 -8.49 14.02 3.28
C THR A 176 -7.77 12.71 3.63
N ARG A 177 -6.69 12.82 4.40
CA ARG A 177 -6.00 11.68 5.03
C ARG A 177 -6.72 11.33 6.33
N TYR A 178 -7.08 10.06 6.49
CA TYR A 178 -7.58 9.52 7.74
C TYR A 178 -6.61 8.49 8.29
N GLN A 179 -6.15 8.69 9.51
CA GLN A 179 -5.29 7.76 10.22
C GLN A 179 -6.04 6.45 10.46
N LEU A 180 -5.39 5.31 10.25
CA LEU A 180 -5.92 4.00 10.64
C LEU A 180 -5.50 3.69 12.08
N PRO A 181 -6.30 2.95 12.86
CA PRO A 181 -5.88 2.45 14.16
C PRO A 181 -4.57 1.66 14.03
N ILE A 182 -3.64 1.93 14.95
CA ILE A 182 -2.31 1.30 15.05
C ILE A 182 -2.11 0.75 16.46
N ASP A 183 -1.07 -0.07 16.65
CA ASP A 183 -0.70 -0.54 17.98
C ASP A 183 -0.32 0.64 18.90
N THR A 184 -0.74 0.59 20.17
CA THR A 184 -0.46 1.63 21.19
C THR A 184 0.60 1.21 22.22
N ASP A 185 0.98 -0.07 22.20
CA ASP A 185 2.03 -0.65 23.03
C ASP A 185 3.43 -0.35 22.45
N PHE A 186 4.47 -1.07 22.89
CA PHE A 186 5.83 -0.88 22.39
C PHE A 186 5.96 -1.14 20.87
N ASN A 187 5.08 -1.96 20.28
CA ASN A 187 5.09 -2.22 18.83
C ASN A 187 4.81 -0.94 18.02
N LYS A 188 4.22 0.10 18.63
CA LYS A 188 3.97 1.38 17.97
C LYS A 188 5.24 2.01 17.37
N PHE A 189 6.42 1.78 17.95
CA PHE A 189 7.67 2.33 17.40
C PHE A 189 8.14 1.64 16.12
N MET A 190 7.65 0.42 15.88
CA MET A 190 7.92 -0.37 14.68
C MET A 190 6.73 -0.38 13.71
N ASP A 191 5.56 0.11 14.16
CA ASP A 191 4.36 0.23 13.33
C ASP A 191 4.40 1.50 12.47
N LEU A 192 3.73 1.41 11.33
CA LEU A 192 3.75 2.45 10.31
C LEU A 192 2.62 3.45 10.56
N ASP A 193 2.74 4.66 10.03
CA ASP A 193 1.72 5.71 10.22
C ASP A 193 0.51 5.49 9.30
N ARG A 194 -0.08 4.29 9.43
CA ARG A 194 -1.10 3.75 8.52
C ARG A 194 -2.26 4.72 8.40
N ALA A 195 -2.73 4.88 7.18
CA ALA A 195 -3.80 5.79 6.83
C ALA A 195 -4.46 5.36 5.53
N ILE A 196 -5.65 5.92 5.30
CA ILE A 196 -6.31 5.95 4.00
C ILE A 196 -6.37 7.39 3.50
N SER A 197 -6.43 7.57 2.19
CA SER A 197 -6.81 8.85 1.60
C SER A 197 -8.20 8.74 0.99
N VAL A 198 -9.09 9.68 1.28
CA VAL A 198 -10.40 9.78 0.64
C VAL A 198 -10.43 11.02 -0.20
N SER A 199 -10.59 10.85 -1.50
CA SER A 199 -10.65 11.92 -2.48
C SER A 199 -11.99 11.91 -3.18
N HIS A 200 -12.48 13.08 -3.54
CA HIS A 200 -13.76 13.21 -4.21
C HIS A 200 -13.58 13.73 -5.62
N ILE A 201 -14.26 13.07 -6.56
CA ILE A 201 -14.27 13.41 -7.97
C ILE A 201 -15.72 13.71 -8.38
N PRO A 202 -16.01 14.87 -8.99
CA PRO A 202 -17.37 15.23 -9.36
C PRO A 202 -17.86 14.36 -10.52
N VAL A 203 -19.17 14.06 -10.50
CA VAL A 203 -19.89 13.37 -11.57
C VAL A 203 -20.96 14.30 -12.13
N SER A 204 -21.18 14.28 -13.44
CA SER A 204 -22.05 15.22 -14.15
C SER A 204 -23.53 15.14 -13.75
N ASN A 205 -23.95 14.07 -13.05
CA ASN A 205 -25.30 13.91 -12.52
C ASN A 205 -25.48 14.54 -11.12
N GLY A 206 -24.58 15.45 -10.71
CA GLY A 206 -24.62 16.15 -9.43
C GLY A 206 -24.11 15.35 -8.23
N LYS A 207 -23.77 14.07 -8.41
CA LYS A 207 -23.14 13.23 -7.37
C LYS A 207 -21.62 13.34 -7.42
N ARG A 208 -20.95 12.64 -6.51
CA ARG A 208 -19.50 12.53 -6.45
C ARG A 208 -19.10 11.06 -6.35
N LEU A 209 -17.93 10.74 -6.90
CA LEU A 209 -17.23 9.49 -6.64
C LEU A 209 -16.23 9.74 -5.51
N ALA A 210 -16.47 9.13 -4.36
CA ALA A 210 -15.52 9.02 -3.27
C ALA A 210 -14.57 7.85 -3.57
N VAL A 211 -13.31 8.16 -3.86
CA VAL A 211 -12.25 7.18 -4.05
C VAL A 211 -11.40 7.08 -2.79
N ILE A 212 -11.26 5.87 -2.27
CA ILE A 212 -10.50 5.57 -1.05
C ILE A 212 -9.26 4.76 -1.44
N ASN A 213 -8.09 5.37 -1.38
CA ASN A 213 -6.82 4.67 -1.53
C ASN A 213 -6.43 4.05 -0.18
N LEU A 214 -6.14 2.75 -0.18
CA LEU A 214 -6.00 1.92 1.01
C LEU A 214 -4.65 1.21 1.03
N HIS A 215 -4.04 1.14 2.21
CA HIS A 215 -3.00 0.17 2.52
C HIS A 215 -3.12 -0.25 4.01
N LEU A 216 -3.69 -1.43 4.26
CA LEU A 216 -3.89 -1.98 5.61
C LEU A 216 -2.60 -2.57 6.18
N SER A 217 -2.55 -2.80 7.50
CA SER A 217 -1.38 -3.39 8.16
C SER A 217 -1.20 -4.88 7.79
N ALA A 218 -0.04 -5.23 7.21
CA ALA A 218 0.39 -6.59 6.90
C ALA A 218 0.67 -7.47 8.13
N PHE A 219 1.65 -7.08 8.95
CA PHE A 219 2.28 -7.98 9.92
C PHE A 219 1.84 -7.79 11.38
N THR A 220 0.83 -6.96 11.66
CA THR A 220 0.39 -6.79 13.05
C THR A 220 -0.22 -8.10 13.56
N LYS A 221 0.37 -8.64 14.63
CA LYS A 221 -0.17 -9.81 15.33
C LYS A 221 -1.44 -9.46 16.10
N ASN A 222 -1.70 -8.17 16.33
CA ASN A 222 -2.83 -7.70 17.10
C ASN A 222 -4.13 -7.75 16.29
N ALA A 223 -4.93 -8.80 16.52
CA ALA A 223 -6.23 -8.97 15.87
C ALA A 223 -7.21 -7.81 16.16
N LYS A 224 -7.08 -7.11 17.31
CA LYS A 224 -7.91 -5.95 17.64
C LYS A 224 -7.61 -4.78 16.72
N VAL A 225 -6.32 -4.51 16.42
CA VAL A 225 -5.92 -3.46 15.47
C VAL A 225 -6.42 -3.78 14.08
N ARG A 226 -6.23 -5.01 13.58
CA ARG A 226 -6.75 -5.41 12.25
C ARG A 226 -8.26 -5.19 12.15
N LYS A 227 -9.02 -5.65 13.14
CA LYS A 227 -10.47 -5.45 13.20
C LYS A 227 -10.85 -3.96 13.25
N ALA A 228 -10.13 -3.16 14.02
CA ALA A 228 -10.37 -1.72 14.13
C ALA A 228 -10.11 -0.98 12.81
N GLN A 229 -9.08 -1.37 12.04
CA GLN A 229 -8.82 -0.81 10.72
C GLN A 229 -9.94 -1.13 9.73
N ILE A 230 -10.40 -2.40 9.68
CA ILE A 230 -11.54 -2.81 8.86
C ILE A 230 -12.81 -2.04 9.26
N ASN A 231 -13.09 -1.93 10.56
CA ASN A 231 -14.26 -1.18 11.04
C ASN A 231 -14.20 0.30 10.66
N LYS A 232 -13.03 0.95 10.77
CA LYS A 232 -12.86 2.35 10.35
C LYS A 232 -13.08 2.52 8.85
N LEU A 233 -12.59 1.59 8.04
CA LEU A 233 -12.83 1.56 6.60
C LEU A 233 -14.34 1.43 6.30
N PHE A 234 -15.03 0.48 6.93
CA PHE A 234 -16.47 0.24 6.73
C PHE A 234 -17.33 1.42 7.18
N ALA A 235 -16.99 2.06 8.29
CA ALA A 235 -17.65 3.27 8.74
C ALA A 235 -17.49 4.40 7.72
N LYS A 236 -16.27 4.59 7.18
CA LYS A 236 -16.02 5.60 6.16
C LYS A 236 -16.79 5.31 4.87
N MET A 237 -16.75 4.08 4.37
CA MET A 237 -17.53 3.64 3.20
C MET A 237 -19.03 3.91 3.37
N THR A 238 -19.59 3.52 4.52
CA THR A 238 -21.00 3.74 4.85
C THR A 238 -21.35 5.22 4.86
N SER A 239 -20.51 6.05 5.49
CA SER A 239 -20.76 7.50 5.57
C SER A 239 -20.77 8.18 4.20
N GLU A 240 -19.84 7.81 3.30
CA GLU A 240 -19.81 8.33 1.93
C GLU A 240 -21.03 7.89 1.13
N ARG A 241 -21.47 6.63 1.30
CA ARG A 241 -22.65 6.12 0.60
C ARG A 241 -23.94 6.80 1.07
N GLN A 242 -24.07 7.04 2.38
CA GLN A 242 -25.18 7.77 2.99
C GLN A 242 -25.24 9.24 2.52
N ALA A 243 -24.09 9.85 2.21
CA ALA A 243 -24.00 11.17 1.60
C ALA A 243 -24.39 11.16 0.09
N GLY A 244 -24.80 10.02 -0.47
CA GLY A 244 -25.24 9.89 -1.86
C GLY A 244 -24.11 9.64 -2.87
N ASN A 245 -22.87 9.46 -2.41
CA ASN A 245 -21.71 9.26 -3.27
C ASN A 245 -21.66 7.85 -3.88
N TYR A 246 -21.02 7.73 -5.04
CA TYR A 246 -20.41 6.46 -5.45
C TYR A 246 -19.18 6.24 -4.57
N VAL A 247 -18.92 5.00 -4.17
CA VAL A 247 -17.80 4.68 -3.27
C VAL A 247 -16.98 3.57 -3.87
N MET A 248 -15.71 3.88 -4.16
CA MET A 248 -14.70 2.94 -4.62
C MET A 248 -13.55 2.92 -3.62
N VAL A 249 -13.27 1.76 -3.04
CA VAL A 249 -12.04 1.52 -2.30
C VAL A 249 -11.12 0.72 -3.19
N ALA A 250 -9.87 1.14 -3.29
CA ALA A 250 -8.86 0.48 -4.10
C ALA A 250 -7.53 0.49 -3.33
N GLY A 251 -6.83 -0.65 -3.32
CA GLY A 251 -5.56 -0.72 -2.62
C GLY A 251 -5.14 -2.12 -2.22
N ASP A 252 -4.14 -2.14 -1.35
CA ASP A 252 -3.62 -3.34 -0.71
C ASP A 252 -4.34 -3.56 0.63
N TYR A 253 -5.14 -4.63 0.69
CA TYR A 253 -5.89 -4.99 1.88
C TYR A 253 -5.06 -5.77 2.90
N ASN A 254 -3.90 -6.31 2.54
CA ASN A 254 -3.17 -7.26 3.38
C ASN A 254 -4.06 -8.38 3.95
N HIS A 255 -5.08 -8.75 3.17
CA HIS A 255 -6.04 -9.79 3.47
C HIS A 255 -6.35 -10.53 2.18
N ASP A 256 -6.52 -11.85 2.24
CA ASP A 256 -6.90 -12.67 1.11
C ASP A 256 -8.34 -12.33 0.65
N MET A 257 -8.44 -11.63 -0.48
CA MET A 257 -9.69 -11.10 -1.05
C MET A 257 -10.54 -12.18 -1.73
N LEU A 258 -9.94 -13.32 -2.10
CA LEU A 258 -10.70 -14.50 -2.54
C LEU A 258 -11.25 -15.28 -1.35
N GLY A 259 -10.53 -15.24 -0.22
CA GLY A 259 -10.81 -16.00 0.99
C GLY A 259 -10.27 -17.43 0.97
N ASN A 260 -9.84 -17.91 -0.20
CA ASN A 260 -9.28 -19.24 -0.47
C ASN A 260 -8.13 -19.18 -1.50
N SER A 261 -7.32 -18.11 -1.48
CA SER A 261 -6.17 -17.96 -2.37
C SER A 261 -5.21 -19.18 -2.37
N PRO A 262 -4.88 -19.80 -1.21
CA PRO A 262 -4.04 -21.00 -1.17
C PRO A 262 -4.53 -22.15 -2.08
N GLU A 263 -5.85 -22.39 -2.11
CA GLU A 263 -6.47 -23.41 -2.94
C GLU A 263 -6.47 -23.02 -4.43
N VAL A 264 -6.76 -21.74 -4.73
CA VAL A 264 -6.84 -21.21 -6.10
C VAL A 264 -5.48 -21.25 -6.80
N PHE A 265 -4.42 -20.80 -6.12
CA PHE A 265 -3.07 -20.70 -6.69
C PHE A 265 -2.24 -21.97 -6.50
N LYS A 266 -2.78 -22.99 -5.81
CA LYS A 266 -2.11 -24.27 -5.54
C LYS A 266 -0.74 -24.11 -4.87
N THR A 267 -0.61 -23.12 -3.98
CA THR A 267 0.60 -22.90 -3.19
C THR A 267 0.52 -23.72 -1.89
N THR A 268 1.12 -23.26 -0.79
CA THR A 268 0.96 -23.92 0.51
C THR A 268 -0.39 -23.62 1.15
N ARG A 269 -1.02 -24.62 1.79
CA ARG A 269 -2.22 -24.43 2.65
C ARG A 269 -1.91 -23.69 3.95
N LYS A 270 -0.63 -23.63 4.36
CA LYS A 270 -0.20 -22.86 5.52
C LYS A 270 -0.21 -21.37 5.14
N ARG A 271 -1.24 -20.66 5.60
CA ARG A 271 -1.33 -19.20 5.42
C ARG A 271 -0.17 -18.50 6.10
N MET A 272 0.30 -17.43 5.47
CA MET A 272 1.22 -16.48 6.08
C MET A 272 0.44 -15.60 7.08
N ASN A 273 1.13 -15.10 8.10
CA ASN A 273 0.54 -14.21 9.13
C ASN A 273 -0.05 -12.91 8.56
N TRP A 274 0.33 -12.52 7.33
CA TRP A 274 -0.17 -11.35 6.62
C TRP A 274 -1.25 -11.68 5.56
N THR A 275 -1.74 -12.93 5.49
CA THR A 275 -2.75 -13.37 4.48
C THR A 275 -4.02 -13.93 5.11
N HIS A 276 -4.55 -13.23 6.10
CA HIS A 276 -5.84 -13.57 6.68
C HIS A 276 -6.98 -13.36 5.65
N PRO A 277 -7.99 -14.24 5.58
CA PRO A 277 -9.17 -13.99 4.74
C PRO A 277 -9.80 -12.63 5.04
N PHE A 278 -10.14 -11.88 3.98
CA PHE A 278 -10.90 -10.65 4.14
C PHE A 278 -12.29 -10.96 4.71
N PRO A 279 -12.80 -10.21 5.70
CA PRO A 279 -14.08 -10.49 6.35
C PRO A 279 -15.27 -10.06 5.47
N ALA A 280 -15.45 -10.72 4.32
CA ALA A 280 -16.45 -10.36 3.31
C ALA A 280 -17.90 -10.43 3.83
N ASN A 281 -18.17 -11.30 4.81
CA ASN A 281 -19.46 -11.43 5.47
C ASN A 281 -19.81 -10.25 6.40
N GLN A 282 -18.86 -9.36 6.68
CA GLN A 282 -19.05 -8.16 7.51
C GLN A 282 -19.15 -6.88 6.65
N LEU A 283 -19.12 -6.99 5.32
CA LEU A 283 -19.27 -5.84 4.45
C LEU A 283 -20.60 -5.11 4.73
N PRO A 284 -20.60 -3.77 4.78
CA PRO A 284 -21.85 -3.02 4.91
C PRO A 284 -22.81 -3.30 3.76
N THR A 285 -24.11 -3.23 4.03
CA THR A 285 -25.15 -3.37 3.00
C THR A 285 -24.92 -2.40 1.85
N GLY A 286 -25.12 -2.87 0.62
CA GLY A 286 -24.88 -2.08 -0.59
C GLY A 286 -23.42 -2.04 -1.04
N PHE A 287 -22.53 -2.85 -0.46
CA PHE A 287 -21.15 -3.01 -0.89
C PHE A 287 -20.80 -4.44 -1.29
N ARG A 288 -19.81 -4.58 -2.17
CA ARG A 288 -19.27 -5.88 -2.59
C ARG A 288 -17.80 -5.79 -2.98
N ILE A 289 -17.13 -6.95 -3.00
CA ILE A 289 -15.81 -7.13 -3.58
C ILE A 289 -15.95 -7.32 -5.10
N ALA A 290 -15.19 -6.59 -5.90
CA ALA A 290 -15.07 -6.85 -7.33
C ALA A 290 -14.10 -8.02 -7.55
N LYS A 291 -14.63 -9.24 -7.67
CA LYS A 291 -13.81 -10.47 -7.79
C LYS A 291 -14.24 -11.41 -8.91
N GLN A 292 -15.13 -10.96 -9.79
CA GLN A 292 -15.68 -11.76 -10.87
C GLN A 292 -14.56 -12.22 -11.83
N GLY A 293 -14.40 -13.53 -12.01
CA GLY A 293 -13.41 -14.09 -12.94
C GLY A 293 -11.98 -14.22 -12.39
N LEU A 294 -11.69 -13.68 -11.20
CA LEU A 294 -10.31 -13.65 -10.67
C LEU A 294 -9.81 -15.05 -10.28
N ALA A 295 -10.66 -15.84 -9.60
CA ALA A 295 -10.31 -17.19 -9.17
C ALA A 295 -10.11 -18.15 -10.36
N GLU A 296 -10.87 -17.96 -11.44
CA GLU A 296 -10.79 -18.76 -12.66
C GLU A 296 -9.49 -18.47 -13.44
N LYS A 297 -9.06 -17.21 -13.48
CA LYS A 297 -7.82 -16.81 -14.17
C LYS A 297 -6.55 -17.20 -13.44
N LYS A 298 -6.59 -17.37 -12.10
CA LYS A 298 -5.47 -17.82 -11.27
C LYS A 298 -4.20 -16.96 -11.43
N ILE A 299 -4.37 -15.66 -11.59
CA ILE A 299 -3.27 -14.69 -11.59
C ILE A 299 -3.21 -14.04 -10.20
N PRO A 300 -2.13 -14.21 -9.43
CA PRO A 300 -2.01 -13.63 -8.09
C PRO A 300 -1.68 -12.15 -8.14
N SER A 301 -2.13 -11.40 -7.13
CA SER A 301 -1.77 -9.98 -6.96
C SER A 301 -0.47 -9.81 -6.19
N VAL A 302 -0.06 -10.76 -5.34
CA VAL A 302 1.15 -10.64 -4.49
C VAL A 302 1.92 -11.94 -4.41
N ARG A 303 3.24 -11.85 -4.20
CA ARG A 303 4.10 -12.98 -3.83
C ARG A 303 4.68 -12.80 -2.42
N ALA A 304 5.00 -13.90 -1.74
CA ALA A 304 5.86 -13.84 -0.56
C ALA A 304 7.27 -13.36 -0.96
N ASN A 305 7.88 -12.52 -0.13
CA ASN A 305 9.11 -11.82 -0.46
C ASN A 305 10.35 -12.39 0.27
N GLY A 306 10.23 -13.49 1.02
CA GLY A 306 11.38 -14.12 1.70
C GLY A 306 12.41 -14.78 0.77
N THR A 307 12.04 -15.02 -0.50
CA THR A 307 12.90 -15.62 -1.54
C THR A 307 12.63 -14.91 -2.87
N PRO A 308 13.52 -15.05 -3.88
CA PRO A 308 13.17 -14.68 -5.25
C PRO A 308 11.89 -15.39 -5.73
N TYR A 309 11.22 -14.81 -6.72
CA TYR A 309 10.02 -15.37 -7.30
C TYR A 309 10.33 -16.58 -8.18
N TYR A 310 9.74 -17.70 -7.84
CA TYR A 310 9.76 -18.92 -8.62
C TYR A 310 8.31 -19.32 -8.94
N PRO A 311 7.85 -19.15 -10.19
CA PRO A 311 6.51 -19.51 -10.60
C PRO A 311 6.12 -20.92 -10.16
N GLY A 312 4.94 -21.05 -9.54
CA GLY A 312 4.41 -22.32 -9.02
C GLY A 312 5.07 -22.85 -7.74
N LYS A 313 6.13 -22.20 -7.22
CA LYS A 313 6.80 -22.59 -5.96
C LYS A 313 6.67 -21.54 -4.88
N THR A 314 6.88 -20.27 -5.21
CA THR A 314 6.74 -19.17 -4.26
C THR A 314 5.28 -19.03 -3.85
N TYR A 315 5.02 -18.85 -2.56
CA TYR A 315 3.68 -18.56 -2.07
C TYR A 315 3.15 -17.27 -2.70
N THR A 316 1.89 -17.28 -3.14
CA THR A 316 1.22 -16.17 -3.78
C THR A 316 -0.22 -16.06 -3.29
N SER A 317 -0.76 -14.85 -3.28
CA SER A 317 -2.13 -14.58 -2.83
C SER A 317 -2.77 -13.48 -3.69
N LEU A 318 -4.05 -13.23 -3.46
CA LEU A 318 -4.76 -12.06 -3.99
C LEU A 318 -5.16 -11.18 -2.80
N ILE A 319 -4.43 -10.08 -2.59
CA ILE A 319 -4.63 -9.14 -1.47
C ILE A 319 -4.92 -7.71 -1.91
N ASP A 320 -4.68 -7.41 -3.17
CA ASP A 320 -5.03 -6.14 -3.79
C ASP A 320 -6.42 -6.24 -4.40
N GLY A 321 -7.10 -5.12 -4.62
CA GLY A 321 -8.32 -5.11 -5.43
C GLY A 321 -9.26 -3.96 -5.12
N PHE A 322 -10.55 -4.18 -5.37
CA PHE A 322 -11.59 -3.16 -5.26
C PHE A 322 -12.80 -3.58 -4.41
N LEU A 323 -13.23 -2.68 -3.51
CA LEU A 323 -14.58 -2.69 -2.91
C LEU A 323 -15.41 -1.58 -3.52
N LEU A 324 -16.65 -1.90 -3.89
CA LEU A 324 -17.52 -0.99 -4.63
C LEU A 324 -18.90 -0.93 -4.00
N SER A 325 -19.47 0.28 -3.96
CA SER A 325 -20.90 0.46 -3.70
C SER A 325 -21.76 -0.08 -4.86
N ASP A 326 -23.01 -0.40 -4.55
CA ASP A 326 -24.04 -0.96 -5.43
C ASP A 326 -24.32 -0.13 -6.69
N ASN A 327 -24.16 1.19 -6.61
CA ASN A 327 -24.33 2.13 -7.71
C ASN A 327 -23.12 2.24 -8.66
N ILE A 328 -22.05 1.45 -8.46
CA ILE A 328 -20.98 1.27 -9.45
C ILE A 328 -21.22 -0.07 -10.13
N GLN A 329 -21.25 -0.16 -11.46
CA GLN A 329 -21.34 -1.44 -12.17
C GLN A 329 -19.94 -1.91 -12.58
N VAL A 330 -19.59 -3.15 -12.23
CA VAL A 330 -18.38 -3.83 -12.74
C VAL A 330 -18.66 -4.36 -14.14
N LYS A 331 -17.83 -3.98 -15.11
CA LYS A 331 -17.83 -4.60 -16.45
C LYS A 331 -16.81 -5.71 -16.54
N ARG A 332 -15.62 -5.45 -16.00
CA ARG A 332 -14.52 -6.41 -15.96
C ARG A 332 -13.59 -6.09 -14.80
N VAL A 333 -13.07 -7.12 -14.15
CA VAL A 333 -11.97 -7.01 -13.20
C VAL A 333 -10.93 -8.07 -13.52
N HIS A 334 -9.65 -7.71 -13.49
CA HIS A 334 -8.57 -8.67 -13.71
C HIS A 334 -7.25 -8.19 -13.10
N VAL A 335 -6.41 -9.14 -12.71
CA VAL A 335 -5.00 -8.86 -12.37
C VAL A 335 -4.17 -8.84 -13.65
N LYS A 336 -3.41 -7.77 -13.87
CA LYS A 336 -2.44 -7.69 -14.96
C LYS A 336 -1.15 -8.39 -14.54
N SER A 337 -0.90 -9.56 -15.10
CA SER A 337 0.32 -10.31 -14.78
C SER A 337 1.56 -9.60 -15.32
N LEU A 338 2.41 -9.11 -14.42
CA LEU A 338 3.73 -8.56 -14.73
C LEU A 338 4.86 -9.53 -14.38
N GLY A 339 4.52 -10.70 -13.83
CA GLY A 339 5.49 -11.67 -13.33
C GLY A 339 6.32 -11.13 -12.16
N PHE A 340 5.81 -10.14 -11.43
CA PHE A 340 6.50 -9.48 -10.32
C PHE A 340 7.84 -8.81 -10.70
N LYS A 341 8.04 -8.48 -11.99
CA LYS A 341 9.33 -8.00 -12.52
C LYS A 341 9.85 -6.72 -11.87
N ASN A 342 8.97 -5.85 -11.39
CA ASN A 342 9.33 -4.52 -10.88
C ASN A 342 8.74 -4.22 -9.49
N SER A 343 8.01 -5.17 -8.92
CA SER A 343 7.36 -5.12 -7.62
C SER A 343 6.95 -6.55 -7.25
N ASP A 344 6.89 -6.86 -5.96
CA ASP A 344 6.32 -8.08 -5.42
C ASP A 344 4.79 -8.15 -5.55
N HIS A 345 4.18 -7.12 -6.14
CA HIS A 345 2.78 -7.09 -6.55
C HIS A 345 2.59 -7.01 -8.07
N ASN A 346 1.44 -7.52 -8.52
CA ASN A 346 0.85 -7.29 -9.82
C ASN A 346 -0.35 -6.35 -9.67
N PRO A 347 -0.55 -5.35 -10.55
CA PRO A 347 -1.68 -4.45 -10.45
C PRO A 347 -3.01 -5.14 -10.78
N GLU A 348 -4.07 -4.71 -10.09
CA GLU A 348 -5.45 -5.08 -10.43
C GLU A 348 -6.14 -3.94 -11.18
N VAL A 349 -6.87 -4.29 -12.24
CA VAL A 349 -7.53 -3.38 -13.16
C VAL A 349 -9.03 -3.64 -13.16
N LEU A 350 -9.79 -2.56 -12.99
CA LEU A 350 -11.25 -2.56 -12.98
C LEU A 350 -11.77 -1.69 -14.14
N GLU A 351 -12.63 -2.26 -14.97
CA GLU A 351 -13.48 -1.54 -15.91
C GLU A 351 -14.88 -1.39 -15.29
N PHE A 352 -15.39 -0.16 -15.20
CA PHE A 352 -16.62 0.13 -14.46
C PHE A 352 -17.44 1.27 -15.07
N GLU A 353 -18.71 1.34 -14.68
CA GLU A 353 -19.61 2.46 -14.95
C GLU A 353 -20.22 2.99 -13.66
N LEU A 354 -20.46 4.29 -13.57
CA LEU A 354 -21.22 4.92 -12.49
C LEU A 354 -22.70 4.97 -12.90
N LYS A 355 -23.61 4.33 -12.14
CA LYS A 355 -25.03 4.21 -12.50
C LYS A 355 -25.90 5.38 -12.07
#